data_AF-J3Z644-F1
#
_entry.id   AF-J3Z644-F1
#
_cell.length_a   1.000
_cell.length_b   1.000
_cell.length_c   1.000
_cell.angle_alpha   90.00
_cell.angle_beta   90.00
_cell.angle_gamma   90.00
#
_symmetry.space_group_name_H-M   'P 1'
#
loop_
_entity.id
_entity.type
_entity.pdbx_description
1 polymer ?
#
loop_
_entity_poly.entity_id
_entity_poly.type
_entity_poly.pdbx_seq_one_letter_code
_entity_poly.pdbx_strand_id
1 'polypeptide(L)' 'MMINQKHHYVLKASHPSPLSVYHSFFGCRHFSKTNMLLENQGKTPIIWTPKVSSVYSPINLKKIKPEI' A
#
# COMPACT_ATOMS: atom_id res chain seq x y z
N MET A 1 -13.84 -21.12 -0.65
CA MET A 1 -14.21 -20.37 0.57
C MET A 1 -14.75 -19.01 0.15
N MET A 2 -15.91 -18.60 0.66
CA MET A 2 -16.57 -17.33 0.30
C MET A 2 -16.54 -16.39 1.51
N ILE A 3 -16.27 -15.09 1.28
CA ILE A 3 -16.18 -14.08 2.36
C ILE A 3 -17.56 -13.47 2.61
N ASN A 4 -18.02 -13.46 3.86
CA ASN A 4 -19.27 -12.81 4.25
C ASN A 4 -19.08 -11.27 4.36
N GLN A 5 -19.72 -10.52 3.47
CA GLN A 5 -19.60 -9.07 3.40
C GLN A 5 -20.33 -8.32 4.54
N LYS A 6 -21.13 -9.00 5.37
CA LYS A 6 -21.76 -8.38 6.56
C LYS A 6 -20.75 -8.12 7.68
N HIS A 7 -19.70 -8.93 7.77
CA HIS A 7 -18.70 -8.84 8.84
C HIS A 7 -17.33 -8.37 8.34
N HIS A 8 -17.13 -8.36 7.01
CA HIS A 8 -15.84 -8.06 6.40
C HIS A 8 -16.00 -7.05 5.27
N TYR A 9 -15.08 -6.10 5.21
CA TYR A 9 -14.95 -5.19 4.08
C TYR A 9 -14.13 -5.85 2.97
N VAL A 10 -14.64 -5.83 1.74
CA VAL A 10 -13.97 -6.39 0.56
C VAL A 10 -13.65 -5.27 -0.42
N LEU A 11 -12.36 -4.91 -0.52
CA LEU A 11 -11.87 -3.95 -1.50
C LEU A 11 -11.48 -4.70 -2.79
N LYS A 12 -12.01 -4.26 -3.94
CA LYS A 12 -11.75 -4.87 -5.25
C LYS A 12 -11.02 -3.87 -6.16
N ALA A 13 -10.08 -4.38 -6.96
CA ALA A 13 -9.37 -3.65 -8.01
C ALA A 13 -8.85 -4.64 -9.06
N SER A 14 -8.48 -4.14 -10.24
CA SER A 14 -7.78 -4.94 -11.25
C SER A 14 -6.46 -5.48 -10.72
N HIS A 15 -5.97 -6.58 -11.30
CA HIS A 15 -4.71 -7.18 -10.88
C HIS A 15 -3.51 -6.23 -11.14
N PRO A 16 -2.47 -6.22 -10.28
CA PRO A 16 -1.28 -5.37 -10.43
C PRO A 16 -0.38 -5.69 -11.62
N SER A 17 -0.60 -6.82 -12.31
CA SER A 17 0.17 -7.17 -13.52
C SER A 17 0.17 -6.03 -14.54
N PRO A 18 1.28 -5.78 -15.26
CA PRO A 18 1.38 -4.73 -16.28
C PRO A 18 0.22 -4.75 -17.29
N LEU A 19 -0.31 -5.94 -17.61
CA LEU A 19 -1.42 -6.10 -18.56
C LEU A 19 -2.74 -5.48 -18.08
N SER A 20 -2.98 -5.42 -16.76
CA SER A 20 -4.26 -5.02 -16.18
C SER A 20 -4.20 -3.80 -15.26
N VAL A 21 -3.00 -3.29 -14.99
CA VAL A 21 -2.74 -2.26 -13.97
C VAL A 21 -3.44 -0.93 -14.27
N TYR A 22 -3.49 -0.55 -15.55
CA TYR A 22 -4.05 0.72 -16.02
C TYR A 22 -5.57 0.79 -15.97
N HIS A 23 -6.25 -0.36 -15.90
CA HIS A 23 -7.72 -0.38 -15.89
C HIS A 23 -8.29 0.11 -14.55
N SER A 24 -7.72 -0.32 -13.41
CA SER A 24 -8.23 0.09 -12.08
C SER A 24 -7.26 -0.15 -10.90
N PHE A 25 -6.05 -0.67 -11.10
CA PHE A 25 -5.13 -0.90 -9.97
C PHE A 25 -4.47 0.40 -9.53
N PHE A 26 -3.90 1.17 -10.48
CA PHE A 26 -3.40 2.50 -10.17
C PHE A 26 -4.56 3.42 -9.74
N GLY A 27 -4.36 4.13 -8.61
CA GLY A 27 -5.40 4.99 -8.04
C GLY A 27 -6.47 4.27 -7.21
N CYS A 28 -6.43 2.94 -7.05
CA CYS A 28 -7.41 2.21 -6.24
C CYS A 28 -7.42 2.63 -4.75
N ARG A 29 -6.29 3.15 -4.27
CA ARG A 29 -6.04 3.62 -2.89
C ARG A 29 -6.36 2.55 -1.84
N HIS A 30 -6.14 1.26 -2.16
CA HIS A 30 -6.46 0.16 -1.23
C HIS A 30 -5.68 0.23 0.07
N PHE A 31 -4.38 0.56 0.04
CA PHE A 31 -3.55 0.65 1.24
C PHE A 31 -4.08 1.67 2.25
N SER A 32 -4.39 2.89 1.81
CA SER A 32 -4.94 3.94 2.66
C SER A 32 -6.38 3.64 3.09
N LYS A 33 -7.21 3.08 2.20
CA LYS A 33 -8.59 2.68 2.53
C LYS A 33 -8.62 1.59 3.60
N THR A 34 -7.71 0.61 3.52
CA THR A 34 -7.58 -0.43 4.54
C THR A 34 -7.24 0.16 5.90
N ASN A 35 -6.28 1.09 5.97
CA ASN A 35 -5.92 1.75 7.23
C ASN A 35 -7.09 2.56 7.81
N MET A 36 -7.81 3.33 6.99
CA MET A 36 -9.01 4.05 7.43
C MET A 36 -10.08 3.09 7.99
N LEU A 37 -10.29 1.93 7.37
CA LEU A 37 -11.21 0.91 7.88
C LEU A 37 -10.75 0.30 9.21
N LEU A 38 -9.45 0.12 9.41
CA LEU A 38 -8.88 -0.37 10.67
C LEU A 38 -9.05 0.68 11.78
N GLU A 39 -8.74 1.95 11.49
CA GLU A 39 -8.91 3.06 12.43
C GLU A 39 -10.37 3.22 12.86
N ASN A 40 -11.31 3.14 11.92
CA ASN A 40 -12.75 3.17 12.21
C ASN A 40 -13.21 1.99 13.08
N GLN A 41 -12.47 0.89 13.10
CA GLN A 41 -12.71 -0.27 13.97
C GLN A 41 -11.90 -0.20 15.28
N GLY A 42 -11.17 0.89 15.54
CA GLY A 42 -10.30 1.03 16.71
C GLY A 42 -9.05 0.13 16.65
N LYS A 43 -8.64 -0.31 15.46
CA LYS A 43 -7.49 -1.19 15.23
C LYS A 43 -6.28 -0.38 14.74
N THR A 44 -5.09 -0.88 15.04
CA THR A 44 -3.84 -0.28 14.60
C THR A 44 -3.71 -0.32 13.06
N PRO A 45 -3.38 0.82 12.41
CA PRO A 45 -3.07 0.87 10.98
C PRO A 45 -1.89 -0.01 10.59
N ILE A 46 -1.85 -0.45 9.34
CA ILE A 46 -0.73 -1.21 8.78
C ILE A 46 0.31 -0.25 8.22
N ILE A 47 1.57 -0.45 8.62
CA ILE A 47 2.72 0.17 7.98
C ILE A 47 3.13 -0.68 6.77
N TRP A 48 2.83 -0.19 5.57
CA TRP A 48 3.00 -0.93 4.32
C TRP A 48 4.44 -0.92 3.77
N THR A 49 5.30 -0.06 4.32
CA THR A 49 6.71 -0.05 3.95
C THR A 49 7.38 -1.34 4.42
N PRO A 50 8.10 -2.07 3.55
CA PRO A 50 8.78 -3.28 3.95
C PRO A 50 9.79 -2.96 5.07
N LYS A 51 9.88 -3.86 6.06
CA LYS A 51 10.95 -3.80 7.05
C LYS A 51 12.25 -4.16 6.35
N VAL A 52 12.96 -3.16 5.86
CA VAL A 52 14.32 -3.34 5.38
C VAL A 52 15.23 -3.51 6.59
N SER A 53 15.91 -4.65 6.69
CA SER A 53 17.05 -4.75 7.60
C SER A 53 18.12 -3.78 7.10
N SER A 54 18.72 -3.03 8.02
CA SER A 54 19.71 -1.97 7.75
C SER A 54 20.95 -2.42 6.97
N VAL A 55 21.07 -3.72 6.65
CA VAL A 55 22.15 -4.32 5.90
C VAL A 55 22.06 -4.04 4.39
N TYR A 56 20.87 -3.69 3.85
CA TYR A 56 20.66 -3.45 2.41
C TYR A 56 20.08 -2.07 2.09
N SER A 57 20.61 -1.00 2.69
CA SER A 57 20.36 0.36 2.22
C SER A 57 21.54 0.87 1.39
N PRO A 58 21.57 0.68 0.07
CA PRO A 58 22.39 1.54 -0.77
C PRO A 58 21.64 2.87 -0.96
N ILE A 59 22.38 3.96 -0.78
CA ILE A 59 22.09 5.33 -1.22
C ILE A 59 21.44 6.23 -0.16
N ASN A 60 22.34 6.91 0.54
CA ASN A 60 22.13 8.16 1.25
C ASN A 60 21.66 9.24 0.25
N LEU A 61 20.35 9.49 0.15
CA LEU A 61 19.72 10.52 -0.69
C LEU A 61 20.04 11.98 -0.27
N LYS A 62 21.10 12.24 0.50
CA LYS A 62 21.53 13.60 0.90
C LYS A 62 22.64 14.21 0.04
N LYS A 63 23.00 13.64 -1.12
CA LYS A 63 23.98 14.26 -2.04
C LYS A 63 23.44 14.44 -3.46
N ILE A 64 22.44 15.29 -3.60
CA ILE A 64 22.28 16.09 -4.83
C ILE A 64 22.04 17.52 -4.34
N LYS A 65 23.13 18.23 -4.03
CA LYS A 65 23.11 19.69 -4.07
C LYS A 65 23.15 20.06 -5.56
N PRO A 66 22.31 20.97 -6.06
CA PRO A 66 22.56 21.58 -7.35
C PRO A 66 23.85 22.40 -7.20
N GLU A 67 24.91 21.95 -7.87
CA GLU A 67 26.10 22.75 -8.06
C GLU A 67 25.79 23.73 -9.20
N ILE A 68 25.62 25.00 -8.82
CA ILE A 68 25.67 26.24 -9.62
C ILE A 68 24.80 26.28 -10.88
#